data_AF-A0A9D1W8X9-F1
#
_entry.id   AF-A0A9D1W8X9-F1
#
_cell.length_a   1.000
_cell.length_b   1.000
_cell.length_c   1.000
_cell.angle_alpha   90.00
_cell.angle_beta   90.00
_cell.angle_gamma   90.00
#
_symmetry.space_group_name_H-M   'P 1'
#
loop_
_entity.id
_entity.type
_entity.pdbx_description
1 polymer ?
#
loop_
_entity_poly.entity_id
_entity_poly.type
_entity_poly.pdbx_seq_one_letter_code
_entity_poly.pdbx_strand_id
1 'polypeptide(L)'
;MRNKVAYLITLVFIFFAFQSVQAQSYHKGKKSYKKEYYKKKSKQSKAYAKYLKKEQKALKKYHKERQKAYKKMVKNQRKARRNHPSWYGHGRYKNNHGYVYFPAYKTYYDPHNRRYVYKNRNKWVRSSSLPTVLTNVDLGRVQVQFLSRLPI
;
A
#
# COMPACT_ATOMS: atom_id res chain seq x y z
N MET A 1 -40.26 -86.08 13.95
CA MET A 1 -40.56 -84.76 13.33
C MET A 1 -40.22 -83.55 14.21
N ARG A 2 -40.29 -83.63 15.56
CA ARG A 2 -39.97 -82.52 16.49
C ARG A 2 -38.59 -81.85 16.28
N ASN A 3 -37.55 -82.61 15.93
CA ASN A 3 -36.21 -82.03 15.78
C ASN A 3 -36.06 -81.16 14.53
N LYS A 4 -36.78 -81.47 13.43
CA LYS A 4 -36.72 -80.68 12.20
C LYS A 4 -37.34 -79.28 12.36
N VAL A 5 -38.40 -79.19 13.17
CA VAL A 5 -39.05 -77.90 13.51
C VAL A 5 -38.13 -77.05 14.41
N ALA A 6 -37.45 -77.67 15.37
CA ALA A 6 -36.47 -76.96 16.21
C ALA A 6 -35.30 -76.38 15.40
N TYR A 7 -34.76 -77.14 14.43
CA TYR A 7 -33.71 -76.65 13.53
C TYR A 7 -34.16 -75.50 12.62
N LEU A 8 -35.42 -75.52 12.18
CA LEU A 8 -35.99 -74.42 11.40
C LEU A 8 -36.13 -73.14 12.23
N ILE A 9 -36.60 -73.27 13.48
CA ILE A 9 -36.75 -72.13 14.39
C ILE A 9 -35.39 -71.52 14.72
N THR A 10 -34.35 -72.32 14.97
CA THR A 10 -33.01 -71.81 15.25
C THR A 10 -32.38 -71.11 14.04
N LEU A 11 -32.56 -71.64 12.82
CA LEU A 11 -32.09 -70.98 11.60
C LEU A 11 -32.76 -69.62 11.37
N VAL A 12 -34.07 -69.51 11.61
CA VAL A 12 -34.79 -68.23 11.50
C VAL A 12 -34.27 -67.22 12.55
N PHE A 13 -34.01 -67.67 13.78
CA PHE A 13 -33.48 -66.81 14.83
C PHE A 13 -32.07 -66.28 14.49
N ILE A 14 -31.20 -67.12 13.93
CA ILE A 14 -29.85 -66.71 13.50
C ILE A 14 -29.94 -65.69 12.36
N PHE A 15 -30.86 -65.88 11.41
CA PHE A 15 -31.06 -64.95 10.30
C PHE A 15 -31.52 -63.56 10.77
N PHE A 16 -32.49 -63.50 11.69
CA PHE A 16 -32.94 -62.23 12.27
C PHE A 16 -31.88 -61.57 13.17
N ALA A 17 -31.11 -62.35 13.93
CA ALA A 17 -29.98 -61.83 14.70
C ALA A 17 -28.93 -61.20 13.77
N PHE A 18 -28.61 -61.86 12.65
CA PHE A 18 -27.64 -61.34 11.67
C PHE A 18 -28.10 -60.04 11.01
N GLN A 19 -29.39 -59.94 10.65
CA GLN A 19 -30.01 -58.71 10.13
C GLN A 19 -29.92 -57.56 11.15
N SER A 20 -30.19 -57.83 12.43
CA SER A 20 -30.12 -56.81 13.49
C SER A 20 -28.70 -56.29 13.75
N VAL A 21 -27.69 -57.17 13.67
CA VAL A 21 -26.27 -56.80 13.80
C VAL A 21 -25.81 -55.93 12.63
N GLN A 22 -26.23 -56.26 11.39
CA GLN A 22 -25.94 -55.42 10.22
C GLN A 22 -26.64 -54.06 10.29
N ALA A 23 -27.89 -54.00 10.75
CA ALA A 23 -28.62 -52.73 10.91
C ALA A 23 -27.96 -51.81 11.96
N GLN A 24 -27.50 -52.38 13.09
CA GLN A 24 -26.78 -51.63 14.12
C GLN A 24 -25.40 -51.15 13.64
N SER A 25 -24.66 -51.94 12.87
CA SER A 25 -23.36 -51.54 12.32
C SER A 25 -23.50 -50.41 11.29
N TYR A 26 -24.54 -50.47 10.44
CA TYR A 26 -24.86 -49.44 9.46
C TYR A 26 -25.21 -48.10 10.11
N HIS A 27 -25.99 -48.11 11.20
CA HIS A 27 -26.36 -46.88 11.91
C HIS A 27 -25.17 -46.27 12.69
N LYS A 28 -24.29 -47.10 13.26
CA LYS A 28 -23.04 -46.65 13.92
C LYS A 28 -22.07 -46.03 12.90
N GLY A 29 -21.93 -46.64 11.72
CA GLY A 29 -21.16 -46.10 10.59
C GLY A 29 -21.73 -44.75 10.14
N LYS A 30 -23.07 -44.60 10.09
CA LYS A 30 -23.73 -43.33 9.76
C LYS A 30 -23.41 -42.20 10.75
N LYS A 31 -23.38 -42.50 12.06
CA LYS A 31 -23.05 -41.50 13.09
C LYS A 31 -21.56 -41.11 13.06
N SER A 32 -20.69 -42.06 12.74
CA SER A 32 -19.24 -41.85 12.63
C SER A 32 -18.86 -40.93 11.46
N TYR A 33 -19.36 -41.20 10.24
CA TYR A 33 -19.06 -40.34 9.07
C TYR A 33 -19.51 -38.90 9.33
N LYS A 34 -20.67 -38.71 9.96
CA LYS A 34 -21.25 -37.39 10.20
C LYS A 34 -20.35 -36.59 11.16
N LYS A 35 -19.85 -37.24 12.22
CA LYS A 35 -18.90 -36.65 13.17
C LYS A 35 -17.58 -36.25 12.49
N GLU A 36 -17.06 -37.12 11.63
CA GLU A 36 -15.81 -36.87 10.91
C GLU A 36 -15.94 -35.74 9.88
N TYR A 37 -17.06 -35.69 9.15
CA TYR A 37 -17.42 -34.61 8.23
C TYR A 37 -17.43 -33.24 8.94
N TYR A 38 -18.16 -33.12 10.06
CA TYR A 38 -18.20 -31.86 10.81
C TYR A 38 -16.83 -31.49 11.39
N LYS A 39 -16.02 -32.47 11.82
CA LYS A 39 -14.64 -32.23 12.29
C LYS A 39 -13.77 -31.66 11.16
N LYS A 40 -13.86 -32.20 9.95
CA LYS A 40 -13.14 -31.71 8.76
C LYS A 40 -13.60 -30.30 8.37
N LYS A 41 -14.91 -30.06 8.31
CA LYS A 41 -15.50 -28.74 8.03
C LYS A 41 -15.09 -27.69 9.06
N SER A 42 -15.12 -28.05 10.35
CA SER A 42 -14.67 -27.18 11.45
C SER A 42 -13.19 -26.81 11.30
N LYS A 43 -12.31 -27.78 11.03
CA LYS A 43 -10.88 -27.50 10.77
C LYS A 43 -10.68 -26.55 9.59
N GLN A 44 -11.37 -26.78 8.46
CA GLN A 44 -11.31 -25.90 7.29
C GLN A 44 -11.80 -24.48 7.62
N SER A 45 -12.91 -24.33 8.35
CA SER A 45 -13.43 -23.01 8.75
C SER A 45 -12.44 -22.25 9.64
N LYS A 46 -11.79 -22.93 10.60
CA LYS A 46 -10.76 -22.33 11.47
C LYS A 46 -9.53 -21.92 10.68
N ALA A 47 -9.10 -22.74 9.71
CA ALA A 47 -8.00 -22.41 8.82
C ALA A 47 -8.32 -21.17 7.97
N TYR A 48 -9.52 -21.10 7.40
CA TYR A 48 -9.99 -19.97 6.62
C TYR A 48 -10.09 -18.68 7.45
N ALA A 49 -10.66 -18.75 8.66
CA ALA A 49 -10.70 -17.62 9.58
C ALA A 49 -9.28 -17.13 9.97
N LYS A 50 -8.33 -18.06 10.16
CA LYS A 50 -6.92 -17.72 10.42
C LYS A 50 -6.27 -17.03 9.22
N TYR A 51 -6.58 -17.48 8.00
CA TYR A 51 -6.12 -16.86 6.76
C TYR A 51 -6.66 -15.42 6.63
N LEU A 52 -7.98 -15.22 6.75
CA LEU A 52 -8.60 -13.89 6.69
C LEU A 52 -8.02 -12.93 7.73
N LYS A 53 -7.78 -13.41 8.96
CA LYS A 53 -7.15 -12.60 10.02
C LYS A 53 -5.72 -12.19 9.66
N LYS A 54 -4.95 -13.05 8.99
CA LYS A 54 -3.61 -12.71 8.50
C LYS A 54 -3.68 -11.68 7.39
N GLU A 55 -4.58 -11.86 6.44
CA GLU A 55 -4.79 -10.96 5.31
C GLU A 55 -5.23 -9.56 5.76
N GLN A 56 -6.21 -9.45 6.65
CA GLN A 56 -6.63 -8.17 7.22
C GLN A 56 -5.50 -7.45 7.96
N LYS A 57 -4.66 -8.19 8.71
CA LYS A 57 -3.48 -7.62 9.36
C LYS A 57 -2.47 -7.10 8.33
N ALA A 58 -2.24 -7.83 7.24
CA ALA A 58 -1.36 -7.42 6.17
C ALA A 58 -1.89 -6.15 5.47
N LEU A 59 -3.18 -6.10 5.13
CA LEU A 59 -3.84 -4.92 4.58
C LEU A 59 -3.72 -3.71 5.51
N LYS A 60 -4.02 -3.88 6.81
CA LYS A 60 -3.87 -2.80 7.80
C LYS A 60 -2.44 -2.28 7.88
N LYS A 61 -1.44 -3.18 7.83
CA LYS A 61 -0.02 -2.81 7.81
C LYS A 61 0.33 -2.03 6.53
N TYR A 62 -0.09 -2.52 5.38
CA TYR A 62 0.10 -1.86 4.08
C TYR A 62 -0.47 -0.44 4.07
N HIS A 63 -1.72 -0.25 4.49
CA HIS A 63 -2.33 1.08 4.54
C HIS A 63 -1.61 2.02 5.52
N LYS A 64 -1.15 1.50 6.67
CA LYS A 64 -0.36 2.28 7.64
C LYS A 64 0.98 2.74 7.06
N GLU A 65 1.69 1.86 6.37
CA GLU A 65 2.97 2.19 5.71
C GLU A 65 2.77 3.20 4.59
N ARG A 66 1.77 2.99 3.73
CA ARG A 66 1.40 3.93 2.67
C ARG A 66 1.08 5.33 3.22
N GLN A 67 0.29 5.42 4.30
CA GLN A 67 0.00 6.70 4.94
C GLN A 67 1.26 7.38 5.51
N LYS A 68 2.17 6.62 6.13
CA LYS A 68 3.45 7.16 6.61
C LYS A 68 4.31 7.70 5.46
N ALA A 69 4.42 6.94 4.37
CA ALA A 69 5.14 7.34 3.16
C ALA A 69 4.56 8.63 2.57
N TYR A 70 3.23 8.71 2.45
CA TYR A 70 2.55 9.92 1.99
C TYR A 70 2.82 11.13 2.90
N LYS A 71 2.68 10.98 4.23
CA LYS A 71 3.00 12.05 5.18
C LYS A 71 4.45 12.53 5.06
N LYS A 72 5.40 11.60 4.88
CA LYS A 72 6.82 11.92 4.66
C LYS A 72 7.02 12.69 3.35
N MET A 73 6.40 12.25 2.25
CA MET A 73 6.44 12.93 0.96
C MET A 73 5.90 14.37 1.06
N VAL A 74 4.73 14.56 1.67
CA VAL A 74 4.14 15.89 1.87
C VAL A 74 5.03 16.78 2.74
N LYS A 75 5.59 16.24 3.84
CA LYS A 75 6.53 17.00 4.71
C LYS A 75 7.78 17.42 3.92
N ASN A 76 8.33 16.52 3.11
CA ASN A 76 9.48 16.81 2.26
C ASN A 76 9.14 17.87 1.20
N GLN A 77 7.96 17.79 0.58
CA GLN A 77 7.49 18.80 -0.38
C GLN A 77 7.29 20.17 0.28
N ARG A 78 6.73 20.20 1.50
CA ARG A 78 6.62 21.44 2.29
C ARG A 78 7.99 22.00 2.67
N LYS A 79 8.96 21.16 3.05
CA LYS A 79 10.34 21.58 3.33
C LYS A 79 11.02 22.10 2.06
N ALA A 80 10.82 21.43 0.92
CA ALA A 80 11.31 21.90 -0.37
C ALA A 80 10.74 23.29 -0.69
N ARG A 81 9.42 23.48 -0.55
CA ARG A 81 8.75 24.78 -0.70
C ARG A 81 9.28 25.86 0.24
N ARG A 82 9.48 25.56 1.53
CA ARG A 82 10.03 26.50 2.52
C ARG A 82 11.47 26.93 2.21
N ASN A 83 12.22 26.09 1.49
CA ASN A 83 13.63 26.35 1.19
C ASN A 83 13.81 27.13 -0.14
N HIS A 84 12.73 27.56 -0.78
CA HIS A 84 12.83 28.53 -1.86
C HIS A 84 12.84 29.96 -1.30
N PRO A 85 13.42 30.93 -2.02
CA PRO A 85 13.26 32.35 -1.75
C PRO A 85 11.78 32.71 -1.65
N SER A 86 11.43 33.64 -0.76
CA SER A 86 10.04 34.07 -0.51
C SER A 86 9.30 34.46 -1.79
N TRP A 87 9.97 35.17 -2.70
CA TRP A 87 9.40 35.59 -3.98
C TRP A 87 8.98 34.40 -4.88
N TYR A 88 9.64 33.24 -4.79
CA TYR A 88 9.32 32.05 -5.60
C TYR A 88 7.96 31.46 -5.24
N GLY A 89 7.43 31.77 -4.05
CA GLY A 89 6.10 31.37 -3.63
C GLY A 89 4.97 32.08 -4.38
N HIS A 90 5.26 33.18 -5.08
CA HIS A 90 4.28 33.96 -5.84
C HIS A 90 3.67 33.11 -6.98
N GLY A 91 2.38 33.33 -7.27
CA GLY A 91 1.60 32.50 -8.20
C GLY A 91 2.24 32.33 -9.58
N ARG A 92 2.93 33.37 -10.07
CA ARG A 92 3.64 33.36 -11.36
C ARG A 92 4.86 32.43 -11.43
N TYR A 93 5.45 32.05 -10.29
CA TYR A 93 6.67 31.22 -10.23
C TYR A 93 6.40 29.81 -9.72
N LYS A 94 5.42 29.67 -8.82
CA LYS A 94 5.15 28.45 -8.03
C LYS A 94 4.93 27.17 -8.85
N ASN A 95 4.45 27.28 -10.08
CA ASN A 95 4.15 26.16 -10.96
C ASN A 95 5.17 25.97 -12.10
N ASN A 96 6.17 26.85 -12.20
CA ASN A 96 7.21 26.68 -13.19
C ASN A 96 8.31 25.74 -12.65
N HIS A 97 8.85 24.89 -13.51
CA HIS A 97 9.97 24.01 -13.20
C HIS A 97 11.26 24.43 -13.93
N GLY A 98 11.15 25.26 -14.97
CA GLY A 98 12.30 25.81 -15.68
C GLY A 98 13.06 26.88 -14.90
N TYR A 99 14.22 27.26 -15.40
CA TYR A 99 14.98 28.39 -14.90
C TYR A 99 14.18 29.68 -15.01
N VAL A 100 14.25 30.52 -13.97
CA VAL A 100 13.70 31.87 -13.99
C VAL A 100 14.83 32.83 -14.33
N TYR A 101 14.80 33.42 -15.50
CA TYR A 101 15.77 34.43 -15.92
C TYR A 101 15.24 35.83 -15.61
N PHE A 102 16.09 36.64 -14.98
CA PHE A 102 15.87 38.05 -14.67
C PHE A 102 16.74 38.89 -15.62
N PRO A 103 16.20 39.34 -16.78
CA PRO A 103 17.01 39.94 -17.83
C PRO A 103 17.73 41.22 -17.39
N ALA A 104 17.02 42.09 -16.65
CA ALA A 104 17.56 43.35 -16.13
C ALA A 104 18.80 43.16 -15.24
N TYR A 105 18.94 41.99 -14.61
CA TYR A 105 20.00 41.68 -13.66
C TYR A 105 20.93 40.56 -14.15
N LYS A 106 20.74 40.08 -15.38
CA LYS A 106 21.50 38.99 -16.01
C LYS A 106 21.70 37.79 -15.06
N THR A 107 20.65 37.47 -14.30
CA THR A 107 20.68 36.47 -13.23
C THR A 107 19.62 35.42 -13.51
N TYR A 108 19.99 34.17 -13.34
CA TYR A 108 19.09 33.02 -13.42
C TYR A 108 18.82 32.51 -12.01
N TYR A 109 17.63 31.99 -11.78
CA TYR A 109 17.30 31.19 -10.62
C TYR A 109 16.92 29.78 -11.07
N ASP A 110 17.63 28.79 -10.54
CA ASP A 110 17.37 27.37 -10.73
C ASP A 110 16.44 26.87 -9.62
N PRO A 111 15.18 26.53 -9.92
CA PRO A 111 14.27 26.00 -8.91
C PRO A 111 14.64 24.59 -8.43
N HIS A 112 15.26 23.78 -9.28
CA HIS A 112 15.61 22.40 -8.94
C HIS A 112 16.74 22.38 -7.91
N ASN A 113 17.81 23.14 -8.19
CA ASN A 113 18.98 23.21 -7.31
C ASN A 113 18.90 24.33 -6.26
N ARG A 114 17.88 25.20 -6.34
CA ARG A 114 17.62 26.35 -5.46
C ARG A 114 18.82 27.30 -5.39
N ARG A 115 19.40 27.59 -6.54
CA ARG A 115 20.60 28.42 -6.67
C ARG A 115 20.36 29.52 -7.67
N TYR A 116 20.88 30.69 -7.35
CA TYR A 116 21.06 31.77 -8.31
C TYR A 116 22.31 31.49 -9.12
N VAL A 117 22.24 31.72 -10.42
CA VAL A 117 23.37 31.62 -11.35
C VAL A 117 23.52 32.99 -12.01
N TYR A 118 24.67 33.62 -11.83
CA TYR A 118 24.93 34.96 -12.36
C TYR A 118 26.42 35.13 -12.65
N LYS A 119 26.74 36.15 -13.46
CA LYS A 119 28.12 36.47 -13.82
C LYS A 119 28.69 37.47 -12.80
N ASN A 120 29.78 37.10 -12.14
CA ASN A 120 30.54 37.98 -11.24
C ASN A 120 31.99 38.03 -11.71
N ARG A 121 32.51 39.24 -12.00
CA ARG A 121 33.89 39.44 -12.51
C ARG A 121 34.25 38.44 -13.63
N ASN A 122 33.38 38.37 -14.64
CA ASN A 122 33.47 37.44 -15.77
C ASN A 122 33.39 35.93 -15.49
N LYS A 123 33.16 35.51 -14.24
CA LYS A 123 32.99 34.10 -13.88
C LYS A 123 31.52 33.78 -13.59
N TRP A 124 31.07 32.61 -14.00
CA TRP A 124 29.75 32.10 -13.60
C TRP A 124 29.80 31.65 -12.14
N VAL A 125 28.96 32.26 -11.32
CA VAL A 125 28.84 31.96 -9.90
C VAL A 125 27.48 31.32 -9.63
N ARG A 126 27.47 30.26 -8.83
CA ARG A 126 26.25 29.64 -8.32
C ARG A 126 26.16 29.92 -6.82
N SER A 127 25.12 30.62 -6.38
CA SER A 127 24.90 30.96 -4.97
C SER A 127 23.55 30.45 -4.46
N SER A 128 23.50 29.98 -3.22
CA SER A 128 22.25 29.70 -2.51
C SER A 128 21.59 30.96 -1.94
N SER A 129 22.38 32.03 -1.73
CA SER A 129 21.89 33.32 -1.24
C SER A 129 21.46 34.23 -2.38
N LEU A 130 20.53 35.14 -2.07
CA LEU A 130 20.09 36.18 -2.99
C LEU A 130 21.29 37.07 -3.37
N PRO A 131 21.62 37.25 -4.66
CA PRO A 131 22.66 38.16 -5.10
C PRO A 131 22.36 39.59 -4.65
N THR A 132 23.39 40.34 -4.28
CA THR A 132 23.25 41.74 -3.83
C THR A 132 22.55 42.63 -4.86
N VAL A 133 22.70 42.33 -6.16
CA VAL A 133 21.99 43.04 -7.24
C VAL A 133 20.47 42.87 -7.21
N LEU A 134 19.95 41.90 -6.45
CA LEU A 134 18.53 41.59 -6.31
C LEU A 134 17.95 41.93 -4.92
N THR A 135 18.74 42.39 -3.95
CA THR A 135 18.28 42.53 -2.55
C THR A 135 17.21 43.60 -2.34
N ASN A 136 17.14 44.62 -3.21
CA ASN A 136 16.16 45.72 -3.15
C ASN A 136 15.20 45.73 -4.35
N VAL A 137 15.00 44.58 -5.00
CA VAL A 137 14.15 44.47 -6.19
C VAL A 137 12.82 43.81 -5.83
N ASP A 138 11.72 44.39 -6.28
CA ASP A 138 10.42 43.70 -6.24
C ASP A 138 10.36 42.60 -7.31
N LEU A 139 10.84 41.42 -6.92
CA LEU A 139 10.84 40.22 -7.75
C LEU A 139 9.43 39.71 -8.06
N GLY A 140 8.38 40.22 -7.39
CA GLY A 140 6.98 39.94 -7.74
C GLY A 140 6.56 40.66 -9.02
N ARG A 141 7.12 41.84 -9.29
CA ARG A 141 6.73 42.74 -10.40
C ARG A 141 7.72 42.80 -11.55
N VAL A 142 8.95 42.34 -11.36
CA VAL A 142 9.98 42.36 -12.41
C VAL A 142 9.60 41.52 -13.63
N GLN A 143 10.06 41.93 -14.81
CA GLN A 143 9.96 41.11 -16.02
C GLN A 143 10.91 39.91 -15.91
N VAL A 144 10.41 38.72 -16.26
CA VAL A 144 11.14 37.47 -16.20
C VAL A 144 10.91 36.66 -17.46
N GLN A 145 11.85 35.77 -17.76
CA GLN A 145 11.70 34.77 -18.80
C GLN A 145 11.86 33.38 -18.19
N PHE A 146 11.06 32.43 -18.67
CA PHE A 146 11.14 31.04 -18.23
C PHE A 146 11.88 30.23 -19.28
N LEU A 147 12.97 29.59 -18.88
CA LEU A 147 13.85 28.85 -19.78
C LEU A 147 13.92 27.39 -19.35
N SER A 148 13.92 26.46 -20.31
CA SER A 148 14.09 25.04 -20.02
C SER A 148 15.56 24.65 -19.77
N ARG A 149 16.51 25.44 -20.27
CA ARG A 149 17.97 25.22 -20.14
C ARG A 149 18.71 26.55 -19.92
N LEU A 150 19.87 26.49 -19.26
CA LEU A 150 20.75 27.65 -19.10
C LEU A 150 21.60 27.86 -20.36
N PRO A 151 21.76 29.10 -20.84
CA PRO A 151 22.62 29.43 -21.99
C PRO A 151 24.09 29.65 -21.55
N ILE A 152 24.64 28.74 -20.73
CA ILE A 152 26.01 28.82 -20.17
C ILE A 152 26.97 27.82 -20.80
#